data_AF-A0AAD7EV42-F1
#
_entry.id   AF-A0AAD7EV42-F1
#
_cell.length_a   1.000
_cell.length_b   1.000
_cell.length_c   1.000
_cell.angle_alpha   90.00
_cell.angle_beta   90.00
_cell.angle_gamma   90.00
#
_symmetry.space_group_name_H-M   'P 1'
#
loop_
_entity.id
_entity.type
_entity.pdbx_description
1 polymer ?
#
loop_
_entity_poly.entity_id
_entity_poly.type
_entity_poly.pdbx_seq_one_letter_code
_entity_poly.pdbx_strand_id
1 'polypeptide(L)'
;SMTATLEAMSSKPPVLHTGECTPAIVCEFKLAFTNYCTIKDIADEKQTKTLIGCFRNHRITNVLSDPEERKALLEGTVPEFMKQIRSIVLQPGWEDDHRITMTAHRHLQSESFFTFANTIRSMNSLLVNTDSHLSNKCLRSHLES
;
A
#
# COMPACT_ATOMS: atom_id res chain seq x y z
N SER A 1 2.19 -14.92 12.92
CA SER A 1 1.12 -13.91 12.84
C SER A 1 0.29 -14.19 11.59
N MET A 2 -1.02 -13.94 11.62
CA MET A 2 -1.90 -14.16 10.46
C MET A 2 -1.82 -12.95 9.53
N THR A 3 -1.71 -13.16 8.21
CA THR A 3 -1.71 -12.07 7.22
C THR A 3 -3.05 -11.34 7.23
N ALA A 4 -3.03 -10.02 7.13
CA ALA A 4 -4.24 -9.22 6.97
C ALA A 4 -5.01 -9.65 5.71
N THR A 5 -6.33 -9.48 5.73
CA THR A 5 -7.19 -9.73 4.57
C THR A 5 -7.91 -8.46 4.15
N LEU A 6 -8.20 -8.35 2.86
CA LEU A 6 -8.89 -7.22 2.23
C LEU A 6 -10.23 -7.70 1.68
N GLU A 7 -11.33 -7.15 2.18
CA GLU A 7 -12.64 -7.26 1.52
C GLU A 7 -12.78 -6.07 0.57
N ALA A 8 -12.83 -6.31 -0.74
CA ALA A 8 -13.01 -5.26 -1.74
C ALA A 8 -14.13 -5.64 -2.71
N MET A 9 -15.20 -4.85 -2.70
CA MET A 9 -16.30 -4.92 -3.67
C MET A 9 -16.59 -3.53 -4.19
N SER A 10 -16.85 -3.38 -5.49
CA SER A 10 -17.12 -2.06 -6.10
C SER A 10 -18.31 -1.31 -5.49
N SER A 11 -19.24 -2.04 -4.86
CA SER A 11 -20.47 -1.48 -4.30
C SER A 11 -20.36 -1.04 -2.83
N LYS A 12 -19.30 -1.45 -2.11
CA LYS A 12 -19.09 -1.21 -0.67
C LYS A 12 -17.71 -0.62 -0.40
N PRO A 13 -17.51 0.17 0.67
CA PRO A 13 -16.17 0.61 1.04
C PRO A 13 -15.30 -0.63 1.33
N PRO A 14 -14.04 -0.66 0.87
CA PRO A 14 -13.16 -1.79 1.16
C PRO A 14 -12.89 -1.87 2.65
N VAL A 15 -12.69 -3.08 3.17
CA VAL A 15 -12.39 -3.31 4.58
C VAL A 15 -11.04 -4.00 4.73
N LEU A 16 -10.11 -3.35 5.44
CA LEU A 16 -8.83 -3.95 5.82
C LEU A 16 -8.97 -4.62 7.20
N HIS A 17 -8.94 -5.94 7.21
CA HIS A 17 -9.11 -6.75 8.41
C HIS A 17 -7.82 -6.84 9.26
N THR A 18 -7.95 -7.46 10.42
CA THR A 18 -6.85 -7.73 11.34
C THR A 18 -5.79 -8.64 10.71
N GLY A 19 -4.51 -8.39 11.02
CA GLY A 19 -3.39 -9.22 10.64
C GLY A 19 -2.15 -8.39 10.30
N GLU A 20 -1.05 -9.06 9.94
CA GLU A 20 0.14 -8.37 9.40
C GLU A 20 -0.14 -7.84 8.00
N CYS A 21 0.10 -6.54 7.82
CA CYS A 21 -0.02 -5.91 6.51
C CYS A 21 1.28 -6.04 5.74
N THR A 22 1.18 -6.30 4.44
CA THR A 22 2.29 -6.21 3.49
C THR A 22 2.17 -4.91 2.67
N PRO A 23 3.24 -4.44 2.02
CA PRO A 23 3.13 -3.29 1.11
C PRO A 23 2.09 -3.51 0.01
N ALA A 24 1.97 -4.75 -0.48
CA ALA A 24 0.97 -5.13 -1.48
C ALA A 24 -0.47 -4.91 -0.99
N ILE A 25 -0.83 -5.43 0.20
CA ILE A 25 -2.22 -5.30 0.68
C ILE A 25 -2.60 -3.83 0.97
N VAL A 26 -1.64 -3.02 1.41
CA VAL A 26 -1.87 -1.58 1.64
C VAL A 26 -2.07 -0.84 0.32
N CYS A 27 -1.31 -1.22 -0.73
CA CYS A 27 -1.46 -0.67 -2.07
C CYS A 27 -2.81 -1.06 -2.70
N GLU A 28 -3.19 -2.35 -2.60
CA GLU A 28 -4.49 -2.86 -3.06
C GLU A 28 -5.65 -2.18 -2.34
N PHE A 29 -5.56 -2.00 -1.02
CA PHE A 29 -6.56 -1.27 -0.24
C PHE A 29 -6.72 0.17 -0.73
N LYS A 30 -5.62 0.90 -0.96
CA LYS A 30 -5.66 2.26 -1.48
C LYS A 30 -6.37 2.31 -2.84
N LEU A 31 -6.02 1.40 -3.75
CA LEU A 31 -6.63 1.33 -5.07
C LEU A 31 -8.14 1.02 -4.98
N ALA A 32 -8.51 0.02 -4.18
CA ALA A 32 -9.91 -0.34 -3.95
C ALA A 32 -10.72 0.83 -3.37
N PHE A 33 -10.11 1.58 -2.45
CA PHE A 33 -10.76 2.74 -1.83
C PHE A 33 -10.94 3.89 -2.83
N THR A 34 -9.90 4.22 -3.60
CA THR A 34 -10.00 5.22 -4.68
C THR A 34 -11.08 4.85 -5.69
N ASN A 35 -11.10 3.59 -6.13
CA ASN A 35 -12.12 3.11 -7.07
C ASN A 35 -13.54 3.21 -6.47
N TYR A 36 -13.71 2.85 -5.20
CA TYR A 36 -14.98 3.00 -4.50
C TYR A 36 -15.44 4.47 -4.45
N CYS A 37 -14.54 5.40 -4.11
CA CYS A 37 -14.83 6.85 -4.11
C CYS A 37 -15.25 7.35 -5.49
N THR A 38 -14.55 6.93 -6.56
CA THR A 38 -14.91 7.28 -7.93
C THR A 38 -16.28 6.74 -8.33
N ILE A 39 -16.56 5.46 -8.04
CA ILE A 39 -17.84 4.81 -8.39
C ILE A 39 -19.02 5.43 -7.64
N LYS A 40 -18.80 5.86 -6.39
CA LYS A 40 -19.82 6.46 -5.53
C LYS A 40 -19.88 7.98 -5.58
N ASP A 41 -19.05 8.61 -6.42
CA ASP A 41 -18.94 10.06 -6.55
C ASP A 41 -18.76 10.76 -5.18
N ILE A 42 -17.84 10.24 -4.37
CA ILE A 42 -17.57 10.76 -3.02
C ILE A 42 -16.69 11.99 -3.12
N ALA A 43 -17.26 13.14 -2.78
CA ALA A 43 -16.55 14.41 -2.67
C ALA A 43 -15.32 14.30 -1.75
N ASP A 44 -14.22 14.96 -2.13
CA ASP A 44 -12.91 14.85 -1.48
C ASP A 44 -12.97 15.10 0.03
N GLU A 45 -13.75 16.09 0.47
CA GLU A 45 -13.93 16.44 1.88
C GLU A 45 -14.65 15.36 2.72
N LYS A 46 -15.27 14.37 2.06
CA LYS A 46 -15.94 13.23 2.71
C LYS A 46 -15.13 11.94 2.63
N GLN A 47 -14.05 11.90 1.86
CA GLN A 47 -13.28 10.68 1.64
C GLN A 47 -12.56 10.24 2.91
N THR A 48 -11.87 11.11 3.63
CA THR A 48 -11.17 10.74 4.89
C THR A 48 -12.14 10.24 5.97
N LYS A 49 -13.31 10.88 6.11
CA LYS A 49 -14.37 10.39 7.00
C LYS A 49 -14.83 8.97 6.64
N THR A 50 -14.93 8.68 5.35
CA THR A 50 -15.29 7.35 4.85
C THR A 50 -14.16 6.34 5.08
N LEU A 51 -12.92 6.77 4.85
CA LEU A 51 -11.71 5.96 4.98
C LEU A 51 -11.52 5.44 6.41
N ILE A 52 -11.77 6.25 7.43
CA ILE A 52 -11.70 5.84 8.85
C ILE A 52 -12.56 4.61 9.14
N GLY A 53 -13.74 4.52 8.50
CA GLY A 53 -14.67 3.40 8.69
C GLY A 53 -14.20 2.07 8.08
N CYS A 54 -13.16 2.10 7.24
CA CYS A 54 -12.68 0.98 6.43
C CYS A 54 -11.70 0.06 7.17
N PHE A 55 -11.32 0.36 8.41
CA PHE A 55 -10.30 -0.40 9.13
C PHE A 55 -10.89 -1.27 10.25
N ARG A 56 -10.43 -2.52 10.33
CA ARG A 56 -10.60 -3.41 11.49
C ARG A 56 -9.26 -3.85 12.08
N ASN A 57 -8.14 -3.44 11.47
CA ASN A 57 -6.82 -3.74 11.98
C ASN A 57 -6.56 -3.00 13.30
N HIS A 58 -6.22 -3.75 14.36
CA HIS A 58 -6.08 -3.21 15.71
C HIS A 58 -5.01 -2.12 15.82
N ARG A 59 -3.91 -2.19 15.05
CA ARG A 59 -2.85 -1.16 15.07
C ARG A 59 -3.41 0.18 14.60
N ILE A 60 -4.23 0.15 13.55
CA ILE A 60 -4.89 1.33 12.99
C ILE A 60 -6.00 1.82 13.91
N THR A 61 -6.89 0.94 14.37
CA THR A 61 -8.02 1.34 15.21
C THR A 61 -7.58 1.87 16.57
N ASN A 62 -6.44 1.40 17.10
CA ASN A 62 -5.86 1.95 18.33
C ASN A 62 -5.40 3.40 18.13
N VAL A 63 -4.71 3.71 17.02
CA VAL A 63 -4.34 5.11 16.70
C VAL A 63 -5.59 5.97 16.51
N LEU A 64 -6.59 5.46 15.81
CA LEU A 64 -7.87 6.16 15.59
C LEU A 64 -8.72 6.34 16.86
N SER A 65 -8.37 5.66 17.96
CA SER A 65 -9.07 5.82 19.24
C SER A 65 -8.64 7.09 19.98
N ASP A 66 -7.48 7.65 19.64
CA ASP A 66 -7.03 8.96 20.11
C ASP A 66 -7.80 10.07 19.36
N PRO A 67 -8.53 10.96 20.07
CA PRO A 67 -9.27 12.06 19.45
C PRO A 67 -8.41 13.02 18.61
N GLU A 68 -7.18 13.29 19.02
CA GLU A 68 -6.29 14.24 18.33
C GLU A 68 -5.76 13.63 17.03
N GLU A 69 -5.30 12.38 17.06
CA GLU A 69 -4.89 11.65 15.86
C GLU A 69 -6.06 11.50 14.88
N ARG A 70 -7.24 11.13 15.40
CA ARG A 70 -8.45 11.02 14.59
C ARG A 70 -8.83 12.34 13.94
N LYS A 71 -8.68 13.47 14.65
CA LYS A 71 -8.96 14.81 14.13
C LYS A 71 -7.96 15.19 13.04
N ALA A 72 -6.66 15.02 13.28
CA ALA A 72 -5.62 15.29 12.29
C ALA A 72 -5.84 14.51 10.99
N LEU A 73 -6.27 13.24 11.10
CA LEU A 73 -6.61 12.39 9.97
C LEU A 73 -7.88 12.80 9.22
N LEU A 74 -8.87 13.37 9.91
CA LEU A 74 -10.09 13.90 9.29
C LEU A 74 -9.83 15.17 8.48
N GLU A 75 -8.90 16.00 8.95
CA GLU A 75 -8.52 17.28 8.30
C GLU A 75 -7.56 17.09 7.12
N GLY A 76 -6.89 15.93 7.03
CA GLY A 76 -5.97 15.60 5.94
C GLY A 76 -6.65 15.09 4.67
N THR A 77 -5.81 14.73 3.70
CA THR A 77 -6.20 14.10 2.43
C THR A 77 -6.01 12.58 2.47
N VAL A 78 -6.66 11.85 1.54
CA VAL A 78 -6.48 10.40 1.41
C VAL A 78 -4.99 10.00 1.22
N PRO A 79 -4.19 10.68 0.38
CA PRO A 79 -2.75 10.39 0.27
C PRO A 79 -1.96 10.53 1.58
N GLU A 80 -2.25 11.57 2.36
CA GLU A 80 -1.60 11.80 3.66
C GLU A 80 -2.00 10.74 4.67
N PHE A 81 -3.29 10.41 4.73
CA PHE A 81 -3.80 9.32 5.55
C PHE A 81 -3.11 8.00 5.19
N MET A 82 -3.01 7.66 3.90
CA MET A 82 -2.35 6.43 3.45
C MET A 82 -0.85 6.40 3.76
N LYS A 83 -0.18 7.56 3.83
CA LYS A 83 1.21 7.65 4.29
C LYS A 83 1.31 7.27 5.78
N GLN A 84 0.42 7.79 6.62
CA GLN A 84 0.38 7.45 8.04
C GLN A 84 0.04 5.97 8.28
N ILE A 85 -0.91 5.42 7.52
CA ILE A 85 -1.25 3.99 7.62
C ILE A 85 -0.04 3.11 7.33
N ARG A 86 0.74 3.43 6.28
CA ARG A 86 1.97 2.67 5.98
C ARG A 86 2.93 2.69 7.16
N SER A 87 3.17 3.83 7.80
CA SER A 87 4.06 3.90 8.97
C SER A 87 3.52 3.17 10.22
N ILE A 88 2.19 2.99 10.33
CA ILE A 88 1.57 2.27 11.45
C ILE A 88 1.68 0.75 11.27
N VAL A 89 1.48 0.27 10.04
CA VAL A 89 1.30 -1.18 9.80
C VAL A 89 2.51 -1.87 9.17
N LEU A 90 3.40 -1.13 8.52
CA LEU A 90 4.63 -1.67 7.94
C LEU A 90 5.80 -1.46 8.91
N GLN A 91 6.78 -2.36 8.84
CA GLN A 91 7.98 -2.25 9.66
C GLN A 91 8.79 -1.00 9.29
N PRO A 92 9.42 -0.32 10.25
CA PRO A 92 10.40 0.72 9.93
C PRO A 92 11.48 0.18 8.98
N GLY A 93 11.78 0.93 7.92
CA GLY A 93 12.77 0.51 6.91
C GLY A 93 12.27 -0.52 5.90
N TRP A 94 10.97 -0.84 5.88
CA TRP A 94 10.40 -1.78 4.90
C TRP A 94 10.72 -1.39 3.46
N GLU A 95 10.82 -0.09 3.14
CA GLU A 95 11.17 0.37 1.80
C GLU A 95 12.56 -0.11 1.39
N ASP A 96 13.53 -0.02 2.29
CA ASP A 96 14.91 -0.44 2.06
C ASP A 96 15.02 -1.94 1.98
N ASP A 97 14.40 -2.68 2.90
CA ASP A 97 14.39 -4.14 2.89
C ASP A 97 13.75 -4.68 1.60
N HIS A 98 12.65 -4.05 1.16
CA HIS A 98 11.97 -4.42 -0.08
C HIS A 98 12.82 -4.10 -1.31
N ARG A 99 13.48 -2.95 -1.34
CA ARG A 99 14.42 -2.57 -2.41
C ARG A 99 15.63 -3.49 -2.46
N ILE A 100 16.22 -3.85 -1.32
CA ILE A 100 17.32 -4.82 -1.22
C ILE A 100 16.87 -6.17 -1.76
N THR A 101 15.71 -6.65 -1.32
CA THR A 101 15.15 -7.92 -1.80
C THR A 101 14.93 -7.90 -3.31
N MET A 102 14.36 -6.82 -3.84
CA MET A 102 14.14 -6.64 -5.28
C MET A 102 15.47 -6.66 -6.05
N THR A 103 16.45 -5.88 -5.62
CA THR A 103 17.75 -5.77 -6.31
C THR A 103 18.65 -7.00 -6.13
N ALA A 104 18.39 -7.82 -5.11
CA ALA A 104 19.03 -9.11 -4.91
C ALA A 104 18.38 -10.25 -5.71
N HIS A 105 17.17 -10.04 -6.23
CA HIS A 105 16.49 -11.03 -7.06
C HIS A 105 17.28 -11.27 -8.36
N ARG A 106 17.41 -12.52 -8.79
CA ARG A 106 18.21 -12.92 -9.95
C ARG A 106 17.37 -13.76 -10.89
N HIS A 107 17.58 -13.57 -12.19
CA HIS A 107 16.95 -14.39 -13.21
C HIS A 107 17.45 -15.84 -13.07
N LEU A 108 16.53 -16.76 -12.80
CA LEU A 108 16.84 -18.18 -12.70
C LEU A 108 16.77 -18.87 -14.08
N GLN A 109 17.61 -19.89 -14.30
CA GLN A 109 17.55 -20.68 -15.55
C GLN A 109 16.19 -21.37 -15.75
N SER A 110 15.44 -21.60 -14.67
CA SER A 110 14.13 -22.26 -14.67
C SER A 110 12.96 -21.34 -15.03
N GLU A 111 13.16 -20.03 -15.17
CA GLU A 111 12.11 -19.06 -15.49
C GLU A 111 12.40 -18.29 -16.77
N SER A 112 11.35 -17.74 -17.40
CA SER A 112 11.51 -16.86 -18.55
C SER A 112 11.98 -15.47 -18.10
N PHE A 113 12.73 -14.77 -18.96
CA PHE A 113 13.08 -13.37 -18.72
C PHE A 113 11.84 -12.49 -18.51
N PHE A 114 10.74 -12.77 -19.22
CA PHE A 114 9.48 -12.03 -19.05
C PHE A 114 8.89 -12.19 -17.64
N THR A 115 8.93 -13.41 -17.09
CA THR A 115 8.50 -13.69 -15.72
C THR A 115 9.37 -12.93 -14.72
N PHE A 116 10.69 -13.06 -14.83
CA PHE A 116 11.65 -12.33 -14.00
C PHE A 116 11.42 -10.81 -14.04
N ALA A 117 11.35 -10.23 -15.24
CA ALA A 117 11.18 -8.80 -15.42
C ALA A 117 9.84 -8.29 -14.85
N ASN A 118 8.77 -9.07 -14.96
CA ASN A 118 7.49 -8.72 -14.35
C ASN A 118 7.52 -8.82 -12.82
N THR A 119 8.22 -9.79 -12.25
CA THR A 119 8.42 -9.88 -10.79
C THR A 119 9.12 -8.61 -10.28
N ILE A 120 10.23 -8.22 -10.91
CA ILE A 120 10.96 -6.98 -10.56
C ILE A 120 10.07 -5.75 -10.70
N ARG A 121 9.31 -5.62 -11.79
CA ARG A 121 8.37 -4.50 -12.00
C ARG A 121 7.28 -4.45 -10.94
N SER A 122 6.70 -5.59 -10.57
CA SER A 122 5.70 -5.69 -9.51
C SER A 122 6.29 -5.35 -8.14
N MET A 123 7.54 -5.72 -7.86
CA MET A 123 8.21 -5.31 -6.63
C MET A 123 8.45 -3.80 -6.62
N ASN A 124 8.91 -3.21 -7.74
CA ASN A 124 9.17 -1.78 -7.84
C ASN A 124 7.88 -0.95 -7.72
N SER A 125 6.75 -1.44 -8.24
CA SER A 125 5.47 -0.70 -8.18
C SER A 125 4.98 -0.47 -6.74
N LEU A 126 5.37 -1.33 -5.79
CA LEU A 126 5.05 -1.18 -4.37
C LEU A 126 5.85 -0.05 -3.70
N LEU A 127 6.94 0.38 -4.32
CA LEU A 127 7.79 1.48 -3.83
C LEU A 127 7.34 2.85 -4.36
N VAL A 128 6.33 2.93 -5.23
CA VAL A 128 5.89 4.21 -5.82
C VAL A 128 5.54 5.23 -4.72
N ASN A 129 6.05 6.46 -4.88
CA ASN A 129 6.03 7.55 -3.89
C ASN A 129 6.94 7.34 -2.66
N THR A 130 7.96 6.49 -2.78
CA THR A 130 9.07 6.38 -1.84
C THR A 130 10.39 6.69 -2.55
N ASP A 131 11.41 7.11 -1.80
CA ASP A 131 12.75 7.37 -2.35
C ASP A 131 13.44 6.08 -2.85
N SER A 132 12.95 4.92 -2.41
CA SER A 132 13.43 3.60 -2.83
C SER A 132 12.92 3.15 -4.20
N HIS A 133 11.98 3.88 -4.82
CA HIS A 133 11.46 3.56 -6.15
C HIS A 133 12.51 3.76 -7.24
N LEU A 134 12.80 2.71 -8.02
CA LEU A 134 13.69 2.83 -9.17
C LEU A 134 12.96 3.49 -10.35
N SER A 135 13.59 4.50 -10.95
CA SER A 135 13.13 5.06 -12.22
C SER A 135 13.12 4.00 -13.33
N ASN A 136 12.34 4.19 -14.39
CA ASN A 136 12.33 3.29 -15.55
C ASN A 136 13.73 3.07 -16.15
N LYS A 137 14.58 4.11 -16.14
CA LYS A 137 15.97 4.02 -16.58
C LYS A 137 16.78 3.09 -15.68
N CYS A 138 16.72 3.30 -14.36
CA CYS A 138 17.44 2.47 -13.39
C CYS A 138 16.94 1.02 -13.41
N LEU A 139 15.62 0.81 -13.52
CA LEU A 139 15.01 -0.50 -13.59
C LEU A 139 15.47 -1.27 -14.84
N ARG A 140 15.53 -0.59 -15.99
CA ARG A 140 16.04 -1.16 -17.23
C ARG A 140 17.51 -1.57 -17.08
N SER A 141 18.35 -0.69 -16.56
CA SER A 141 19.76 -1.00 -16.33
C SER A 141 19.94 -2.20 -15.38
N HIS A 142 19.06 -2.38 -14.39
CA HIS A 142 19.10 -3.53 -13.49
C HIS A 142 18.62 -4.84 -14.16
N LEU A 143 17.67 -4.78 -15.09
CA LEU A 143 17.19 -5.96 -15.82
C LEU A 143 18.18 -6.43 -16.89
N GLU A 144 19.02 -5.52 -17.39
CA GLU A 144 20.01 -5.78 -18.44
C GLU A 144 21.41 -6.13 -17.88
N SER A 145 21.62 -6.04 -16.56
CA SER A 145 22.88 -6.36 -15.86
C SER A 145 22.97 -7.83 -15.46
#